data_AF-A0A2V8P9M2-F1
#
_entry.id   AF-A0A2V8P9M2-F1
#
_cell.length_a   1.000
_cell.length_b   1.000
_cell.length_c   1.000
_cell.angle_alpha   90.00
_cell.angle_beta   90.00
_cell.angle_gamma   90.00
#
_symmetry.space_group_name_H-M   'P 1'
#
loop_
_entity.id
_entity.type
_entity.pdbx_description
1 polymer ?
#
loop_
_entity_poly.entity_id
_entity_poly.type
_entity_poly.pdbx_seq_one_letter_code
_entity_poly.pdbx_strand_id
1 'polypeptide(L)'
;MTCRAQLKMCSRSSCGFTLVEVLVSLTIMAMITAVAVAGLSVGIDSWRRGSQKIDELDRRFALERLIQRQVALADSRLFHGSERELEFLSTYSLVYGASDPVWVRYRFDSDKFLYAETPSPEYPPERSTEVAPQSLGRFSSIAFRYLGKTPAAEPVWLGEWTKEMGLPAAIQFQIAGDVITVPLVNRP
;
A
#
# COMPACT_ATOMS: atom_id res chain seq x y z
N MET A 1 45.69 36.79 87.52
CA MET A 1 45.49 37.53 86.25
C MET A 1 46.42 36.95 85.19
N THR A 2 45.89 36.29 84.17
CA THR A 2 46.22 36.50 82.74
C THR A 2 45.49 35.47 81.87
N CYS A 3 44.96 36.00 80.79
CA CYS A 3 44.20 35.39 79.72
C CYS A 3 45.09 34.52 78.82
N ARG A 4 44.56 33.42 78.25
CA ARG A 4 44.92 33.01 76.89
C ARG A 4 43.86 32.14 76.20
N ALA A 5 43.16 32.81 75.29
CA ALA A 5 42.58 32.40 74.01
C ALA A 5 42.33 30.91 73.71
N GLN A 6 41.06 30.62 73.39
CA GLN A 6 40.64 29.48 72.58
C GLN A 6 41.29 29.50 71.19
N LEU A 7 41.47 28.32 70.58
CA LEU A 7 41.32 28.17 69.13
C LEU A 7 40.58 26.89 68.81
N LYS A 8 39.30 27.10 68.50
CA LYS A 8 38.37 26.16 67.88
C LYS A 8 38.96 25.77 66.52
N MET A 9 39.47 24.54 66.39
CA MET A 9 39.95 24.06 65.11
C MET A 9 38.72 23.70 64.25
N CYS A 10 38.25 24.66 63.46
CA CYS A 10 37.23 24.42 62.46
C CYS A 10 37.74 23.35 61.48
N SER A 11 37.01 22.23 61.42
CA SER A 11 37.09 21.24 60.36
C SER A 11 36.95 21.94 59.01
N ARG A 12 38.07 22.11 58.31
CA ARG A 12 38.10 22.68 56.96
C ARG A 12 38.14 21.54 55.96
N SER A 13 37.05 20.79 55.83
CA SER A 13 36.80 19.93 54.68
C SER A 13 36.32 20.80 53.52
N SER A 14 37.22 21.61 52.99
CA SER A 14 37.04 22.24 51.68
C SER A 14 37.18 21.14 50.63
N CYS A 15 36.09 20.40 50.41
CA CYS A 15 36.00 19.41 49.34
C CYS A 15 35.80 20.14 48.01
N GLY A 16 36.90 20.58 47.40
CA GLY A 16 36.90 20.98 46.00
C GLY A 16 36.81 19.73 45.14
N PHE A 17 35.94 19.74 44.12
CA PHE A 17 35.88 18.66 43.13
C PHE A 17 37.27 18.43 42.55
N THR A 18 37.71 17.17 42.54
CA THR A 18 38.97 16.84 41.88
C THR A 18 38.77 16.92 40.37
N LEU A 19 39.80 17.35 39.63
CA LEU A 19 39.79 17.32 38.16
C LEU A 19 39.42 15.91 37.64
N VAL A 20 39.88 14.88 38.34
CA VAL A 20 39.62 13.47 38.05
C VAL A 20 38.12 13.15 38.19
N GLU A 21 37.45 13.64 39.23
CA GLU A 21 36.02 13.42 39.45
C GLU A 21 35.15 14.03 38.35
N VAL A 22 35.52 15.23 37.88
CA VAL A 22 34.83 15.88 36.74
C VAL A 22 35.08 15.11 35.44
N LEU A 23 36.30 14.64 35.20
CA LEU A 23 36.63 13.83 34.03
C LEU A 23 35.87 12.50 34.03
N VAL A 24 35.85 11.79 35.17
CA VAL A 24 35.12 10.53 35.30
C VAL A 24 33.62 10.75 35.07
N SER A 25 33.04 11.80 35.66
CA SER A 25 31.62 12.14 35.48
C SER A 25 31.27 12.43 34.01
N LEU A 26 32.13 13.18 33.32
CA LEU A 26 31.96 13.46 31.88
C LEU A 26 32.08 12.20 31.03
N THR A 27 33.01 11.29 31.34
CA THR A 27 33.13 10.03 30.59
C THR A 27 31.91 9.13 30.77
N ILE A 28 31.40 9.02 32.00
CA ILE A 28 30.18 8.23 32.29
C ILE A 28 28.98 8.86 31.58
N MET A 29 28.82 10.18 31.64
CA MET A 29 27.74 10.88 30.96
C MET A 29 27.79 10.68 29.43
N ALA A 30 28.99 10.76 28.84
CA ALA A 30 29.20 10.52 27.42
C ALA A 30 28.85 9.07 27.04
N MET A 31 29.24 8.08 27.84
CA MET A 31 28.88 6.68 27.62
C MET A 31 27.37 6.45 27.70
N ILE A 32 26.70 7.00 28.72
CA ILE A 32 25.24 6.87 28.88
C ILE A 32 24.52 7.48 27.69
N THR A 33 24.94 8.68 27.27
CA THR A 33 24.34 9.36 26.12
C THR A 33 24.57 8.59 24.83
N ALA A 34 25.76 8.03 24.63
CA ALA A 34 26.06 7.19 23.46
C ALA A 34 25.15 5.96 23.40
N VAL A 35 24.94 5.27 24.52
CA VAL A 35 24.02 4.12 24.61
C VAL A 35 22.57 4.55 24.33
N ALA A 36 22.13 5.68 24.90
CA ALA A 36 20.78 6.20 24.69
C ALA A 36 20.52 6.55 23.21
N VAL A 37 21.48 7.23 22.56
CA VAL A 37 21.40 7.57 21.13
C VAL A 37 21.40 6.31 20.28
N ALA A 38 22.27 5.34 20.57
CA ALA A 38 22.30 4.06 19.84
C ALA A 38 20.96 3.31 19.94
N GLY A 39 20.37 3.25 21.14
CA GLY A 39 19.05 2.64 21.33
C GLY A 39 17.95 3.35 20.55
N LEU A 40 17.95 4.69 20.54
CA LEU A 40 16.99 5.48 19.78
C LEU A 40 17.14 5.27 18.26
N SER A 41 18.37 5.27 17.74
CA SER A 41 18.64 5.00 16.32
C SER A 41 18.13 3.63 15.89
N VAL A 42 18.35 2.59 16.70
CA VAL A 42 17.81 1.24 16.43
C VAL A 42 16.29 1.21 16.42
N GLY A 43 15.65 1.95 17.34
CA GLY A 43 14.20 2.11 17.38
C GLY A 43 13.65 2.77 16.12
N ILE A 44 14.24 3.89 15.70
CA ILE A 44 13.85 4.63 14.49
C ILE A 44 14.00 3.75 13.24
N ASP A 45 15.13 3.05 13.11
CA ASP A 45 15.37 2.16 11.97
C ASP A 45 14.37 1.00 11.91
N SER A 46 14.02 0.44 13.07
CA SER A 46 13.04 -0.65 13.16
C SER A 46 11.63 -0.16 12.82
N TRP A 47 11.26 1.03 13.28
CA TRP A 47 10.00 1.68 12.90
C TRP A 47 9.94 1.96 11.40
N ARG A 48 11.02 2.49 10.82
CA ARG A 48 11.09 2.79 9.38
C ARG A 48 10.90 1.54 8.53
N ARG A 49 11.55 0.42 8.90
CA ARG A 49 11.36 -0.88 8.24
C ARG A 49 9.92 -1.39 8.38
N GLY A 50 9.33 -1.24 9.56
CA GLY A 50 7.93 -1.61 9.82
C GLY A 50 6.94 -0.80 8.99
N SER A 51 7.09 0.53 8.98
CA SER A 51 6.25 1.46 8.21
C SER A 51 6.29 1.13 6.72
N GLN A 52 7.47 0.90 6.15
CA GLN A 52 7.58 0.54 4.73
C GLN A 52 6.82 -0.74 4.37
N LYS A 53 6.79 -1.72 5.29
CA LYS A 53 6.04 -2.96 5.05
C LYS A 53 4.53 -2.76 5.18
N ILE A 54 4.10 -1.94 6.12
CA ILE A 54 2.68 -1.57 6.30
C ILE A 54 2.19 -0.78 5.09
N ASP A 55 2.95 0.20 4.61
CA ASP A 55 2.58 1.01 3.43
C ASP A 55 2.39 0.14 2.17
N GLU A 56 3.20 -0.91 2.01
CA GLU A 56 3.06 -1.87 0.91
C GLU A 56 1.77 -2.69 1.02
N LEU A 57 1.41 -3.13 2.23
CA LEU A 57 0.18 -3.90 2.48
C LEU A 57 -1.07 -3.02 2.33
N ASP A 58 -1.04 -1.81 2.87
CA ASP A 58 -2.16 -0.86 2.77
C ASP A 58 -2.45 -0.50 1.31
N ARG A 59 -1.41 -0.31 0.50
CA ARG A 59 -1.57 -0.08 -0.94
C ARG A 59 -2.23 -1.26 -1.65
N ARG A 60 -1.87 -2.49 -1.29
CA ARG A 60 -2.47 -3.71 -1.87
C ARG A 60 -3.95 -3.79 -1.52
N PHE A 61 -4.31 -3.66 -0.23
CA PHE A 61 -5.71 -3.69 0.20
C PHE A 61 -6.54 -2.57 -0.43
N ALA A 62 -5.97 -1.36 -0.59
CA ALA A 62 -6.63 -0.27 -1.27
C ALA A 62 -6.92 -0.60 -2.74
N LEU A 63 -5.95 -1.19 -3.45
CA LEU A 63 -6.12 -1.61 -4.84
C LEU A 63 -7.19 -2.69 -4.99
N GLU A 64 -7.17 -3.69 -4.12
CA GLU A 64 -8.12 -4.81 -4.12
C GLU A 64 -9.56 -4.32 -3.95
N ARG A 65 -9.79 -3.48 -2.93
CA ARG A 65 -11.12 -2.89 -2.66
C ARG A 65 -11.61 -2.05 -3.83
N LEU A 66 -10.70 -1.32 -4.48
CA LEU A 66 -11.00 -0.44 -5.60
C LEU A 66 -11.43 -1.24 -6.83
N ILE A 67 -10.68 -2.27 -7.20
CA ILE A 67 -11.02 -3.18 -8.31
C ILE A 67 -12.32 -3.91 -7.99
N GLN A 68 -12.46 -4.46 -6.79
CA GLN A 68 -13.68 -5.15 -6.36
C GLN A 68 -14.92 -4.26 -6.51
N ARG A 69 -14.82 -2.99 -6.11
CA ARG A 69 -15.91 -2.02 -6.23
C ARG A 69 -16.28 -1.72 -7.67
N GLN A 70 -15.30 -1.48 -8.55
CA GLN A 70 -15.58 -1.18 -9.96
C GLN A 70 -16.11 -2.41 -10.71
N VAL A 71 -15.51 -3.57 -10.50
CA VAL A 71 -15.93 -4.84 -11.10
C VAL A 71 -17.36 -5.19 -10.68
N ALA A 72 -17.73 -4.97 -9.40
CA ALA A 72 -19.10 -5.19 -8.93
C ALA A 72 -20.15 -4.28 -9.61
N LEU A 73 -19.71 -3.20 -10.26
CA LEU A 73 -20.55 -2.25 -11.01
C LEU A 73 -20.31 -2.33 -12.53
N ALA A 74 -19.65 -3.40 -13.01
CA ALA A 74 -19.38 -3.61 -14.41
C ALA A 74 -20.66 -3.94 -15.20
N ASP A 75 -20.80 -3.32 -16.37
CA ASP A 75 -21.86 -3.63 -17.33
C ASP A 75 -21.42 -4.74 -18.30
N SER A 76 -22.33 -5.66 -18.58
CA SER A 76 -22.18 -6.78 -19.52
C SER A 76 -21.93 -6.38 -20.97
N ARG A 77 -22.42 -5.23 -21.41
CA ARG A 77 -22.48 -4.89 -22.84
C ARG A 77 -21.12 -4.83 -23.50
N LEU A 78 -20.08 -4.51 -22.72
CA LEU A 78 -18.74 -4.26 -23.22
C LEU A 78 -17.69 -4.75 -22.22
N PHE A 79 -17.80 -6.01 -21.81
CA PHE A 79 -16.83 -6.65 -20.93
C PHE A 79 -15.82 -7.47 -21.75
N HIS A 80 -14.54 -7.15 -21.61
CA HIS A 80 -13.42 -7.84 -22.25
C HIS A 80 -12.30 -8.09 -21.24
N GLY A 81 -11.66 -9.24 -21.35
CA GLY A 81 -10.66 -9.66 -20.39
C GLY A 81 -9.65 -10.63 -20.95
N SER A 82 -8.40 -10.48 -20.53
CA SER A 82 -7.30 -11.42 -20.74
C SER A 82 -6.55 -11.58 -19.43
N GLU A 83 -5.56 -12.47 -19.37
CA GLU A 83 -4.78 -12.68 -18.15
C GLU A 83 -4.09 -11.43 -17.63
N ARG A 84 -3.82 -10.42 -18.48
CA ARG A 84 -3.05 -9.22 -18.10
C ARG A 84 -3.83 -7.93 -18.28
N GLU A 85 -5.02 -7.99 -18.85
CA GLU A 85 -5.82 -6.82 -19.18
C GLU A 85 -7.29 -7.07 -18.87
N LEU A 86 -7.94 -6.09 -18.26
CA LEU A 86 -9.35 -6.13 -17.93
C LEU A 86 -10.00 -4.81 -18.36
N GLU A 87 -10.99 -4.91 -19.24
CA GLU A 87 -11.71 -3.78 -19.82
C GLU A 87 -13.22 -3.95 -19.62
N PHE A 88 -13.87 -2.92 -19.10
CA PHE A 88 -15.32 -2.95 -18.90
C PHE A 88 -15.90 -1.54 -18.78
N LEU A 89 -17.19 -1.43 -19.02
CA LEU A 89 -17.96 -0.23 -18.72
C LEU A 89 -18.38 -0.22 -17.25
N SER A 90 -18.15 0.88 -16.54
CA SER A 90 -18.47 1.06 -15.12
C SER A 90 -19.29 2.33 -14.92
N THR A 91 -20.25 2.33 -13.99
CA THR A 91 -20.95 3.56 -13.53
C THR A 91 -20.20 4.30 -12.42
N TYR A 92 -18.98 3.85 -12.11
CA TYR A 92 -18.14 4.39 -11.05
C TYR A 92 -16.76 4.77 -11.59
N SER A 93 -16.49 6.07 -11.65
CA SER A 93 -15.18 6.68 -11.91
C SER A 93 -14.38 6.78 -10.60
N LEU A 94 -13.06 6.58 -10.68
CA LEU A 94 -12.18 6.82 -9.53
C LEU A 94 -11.92 8.30 -9.30
N VAL A 95 -12.04 9.11 -10.35
CA VAL A 95 -11.79 10.55 -10.32
C VAL A 95 -13.04 11.31 -9.83
N TYR A 96 -14.21 10.94 -10.35
CA TYR A 96 -15.47 11.67 -10.11
C TYR A 96 -16.49 10.91 -9.26
N GLY A 97 -16.22 9.65 -8.90
CA GLY A 97 -17.14 8.82 -8.11
C GLY A 97 -18.28 8.25 -8.94
N ALA A 98 -19.51 8.27 -8.41
CA ALA A 98 -20.69 7.86 -9.16
C ALA A 98 -21.00 8.94 -10.21
N SER A 99 -20.81 8.61 -11.48
CA SER A 99 -20.87 9.54 -12.61
C SER A 99 -21.53 8.89 -13.82
N ASP A 100 -21.52 9.59 -14.95
CA ASP A 100 -21.78 8.96 -16.25
C ASP A 100 -20.89 7.74 -16.44
N PRO A 101 -21.36 6.73 -17.22
CA PRO A 101 -20.58 5.54 -17.47
C PRO A 101 -19.19 5.88 -18.02
N VAL A 102 -18.17 5.23 -17.46
CA VAL A 102 -16.78 5.34 -17.87
C VAL A 102 -16.29 3.99 -18.36
N TRP A 103 -15.51 4.02 -19.44
CA TRP A 103 -14.73 2.89 -19.88
C TRP A 103 -13.52 2.74 -18.98
N VAL A 104 -13.41 1.61 -18.29
CA VAL A 104 -12.30 1.31 -17.38
C VAL A 104 -11.40 0.27 -18.04
N ARG A 105 -10.10 0.53 -17.99
CA ARG A 105 -9.06 -0.40 -18.46
C ARG A 105 -7.97 -0.55 -17.43
N TYR A 106 -7.75 -1.78 -17.02
CA TYR A 106 -6.64 -2.22 -16.20
C TYR A 106 -5.66 -3.01 -17.05
N ARG A 107 -4.37 -2.71 -16.94
CA ARG A 107 -3.32 -3.44 -17.67
C ARG A 107 -2.11 -3.69 -16.79
N PHE A 108 -1.58 -4.89 -16.84
CA PHE A 108 -0.31 -5.24 -16.20
C PHE A 108 0.82 -5.27 -17.24
N ASP A 109 1.70 -4.27 -17.17
CA ASP A 109 2.88 -4.15 -18.03
C ASP A 109 4.14 -4.41 -17.21
N SER A 110 4.74 -5.59 -17.42
CA SER A 110 6.00 -6.04 -16.81
C SER A 110 5.98 -6.06 -15.28
N ASP A 111 6.16 -4.91 -14.64
CA ASP A 111 6.12 -4.70 -13.18
C ASP A 111 5.11 -3.63 -12.75
N LYS A 112 4.44 -2.95 -13.68
CA LYS A 112 3.51 -1.83 -13.41
C LYS A 112 2.07 -2.25 -13.62
N PHE A 113 1.23 -1.87 -12.67
CA PHE A 113 -0.21 -1.94 -12.83
C PHE A 113 -0.74 -0.58 -13.26
N LEU A 114 -1.31 -0.55 -14.45
CA LEU A 114 -1.77 0.63 -15.17
C LEU A 114 -3.30 0.71 -15.13
N TYR A 115 -3.79 1.93 -14.99
CA TYR A 115 -5.22 2.27 -14.99
C TYR A 115 -5.49 3.39 -15.97
N ALA A 116 -6.54 3.25 -16.78
CA ALA A 116 -7.07 4.32 -17.59
C ALA A 116 -8.60 4.31 -17.51
N GLU A 117 -9.18 5.51 -17.43
CA GLU A 117 -10.62 5.71 -17.60
C GLU A 117 -10.90 6.67 -18.76
N THR A 118 -11.96 6.42 -19.51
CA THR A 118 -12.42 7.29 -20.60
C THR A 118 -13.93 7.50 -20.44
N PRO A 119 -14.44 8.74 -20.36
CA PRO A 119 -15.88 8.99 -20.33
C PRO A 119 -16.60 8.34 -21.53
N SER A 120 -17.74 7.69 -21.30
CA SER A 120 -18.50 7.03 -22.38
C SER A 120 -18.88 7.95 -23.55
N PRO A 121 -19.19 9.25 -23.39
CA PRO A 121 -19.45 10.15 -24.52
C PRO A 121 -18.24 10.33 -25.44
N GLU A 122 -17.03 10.07 -24.93
CA GLU A 122 -15.75 10.28 -25.60
C GLU A 122 -15.12 8.97 -26.10
N TYR A 123 -15.87 7.85 -26.11
CA TYR A 123 -15.36 6.54 -26.52
C TYR A 123 -15.61 6.28 -28.03
N PRO A 124 -14.62 6.47 -28.92
CA PRO A 124 -14.69 5.95 -30.28
C PRO A 124 -14.38 4.44 -30.27
N PRO A 125 -15.22 3.59 -30.88
CA PRO A 125 -15.06 2.13 -30.87
C PRO A 125 -13.81 1.63 -31.62
N GLU A 126 -13.11 2.47 -32.39
CA GLU A 126 -12.12 2.01 -33.39
C GLU A 126 -10.64 2.25 -33.08
N ARG A 127 -10.25 2.96 -32.02
CA ARG A 127 -8.84 3.03 -31.56
C ARG A 127 -8.76 3.92 -30.33
N SER A 128 -8.63 3.30 -29.15
CA SER A 128 -8.30 4.01 -27.92
C SER A 128 -6.81 4.38 -27.92
N THR A 129 -6.47 5.44 -28.64
CA THR A 129 -5.19 6.15 -28.50
C THR A 129 -5.34 7.21 -27.40
N GLU A 130 -4.47 7.14 -26.39
CA GLU A 130 -3.97 8.28 -25.60
C GLU A 130 -4.80 8.85 -24.43
N VAL A 131 -5.47 8.02 -23.62
CA VAL A 131 -5.52 8.38 -22.18
C VAL A 131 -4.24 7.87 -21.55
N ALA A 132 -3.38 8.79 -21.10
CA ALA A 132 -2.13 8.45 -20.42
C ALA A 132 -2.44 7.57 -19.21
N PRO A 133 -2.04 6.29 -19.20
CA PRO A 133 -2.37 5.40 -18.11
C PRO A 133 -1.70 5.87 -16.82
N GLN A 134 -2.48 5.90 -15.74
CA GLN A 134 -1.96 6.16 -14.41
C GLN A 134 -1.38 4.89 -13.82
N SER A 135 -0.21 4.98 -13.20
CA SER A 135 0.41 3.85 -12.51
C SER A 135 -0.17 3.70 -11.11
N LEU A 136 -0.99 2.66 -10.90
CA LEU A 136 -1.53 2.31 -9.58
C LEU A 136 -0.48 1.68 -8.66
N GLY A 137 0.63 1.18 -9.22
CA GLY A 137 1.78 0.73 -8.45
C GLY A 137 2.64 -0.26 -9.19
N ARG A 138 3.67 -0.73 -8.48
CA ARG A 138 4.52 -1.82 -8.95
C ARG A 138 4.21 -3.09 -8.20
N PHE A 139 4.05 -4.18 -8.94
CA PHE A 139 3.68 -5.49 -8.41
C PHE A 139 4.52 -6.55 -9.12
N SER A 140 4.90 -7.59 -8.39
CA SER A 140 5.72 -8.69 -8.95
C SER A 140 4.95 -9.52 -9.99
N SER A 141 3.64 -9.67 -9.81
CA SER A 141 2.78 -10.40 -10.72
C SER A 141 1.33 -9.97 -10.52
N ILE A 142 0.60 -9.79 -11.63
CA ILE A 142 -0.85 -9.64 -11.63
C ILE A 142 -1.44 -10.53 -12.73
N ALA A 143 -2.49 -11.27 -12.39
CA ALA A 143 -3.23 -12.09 -13.35
C ALA A 143 -4.75 -12.03 -13.13
N PHE A 144 -5.50 -12.08 -14.23
CA PHE A 144 -6.96 -12.19 -14.22
C PHE A 144 -7.40 -13.54 -14.78
N ARG A 145 -8.46 -14.11 -14.18
CA ARG A 145 -9.16 -15.29 -14.70
C ARG A 145 -10.66 -15.11 -14.55
N TYR A 146 -11.42 -15.79 -15.39
CA TYR A 146 -12.85 -15.56 -15.53
C TYR A 146 -13.63 -16.87 -15.37
N LEU A 147 -14.67 -16.85 -14.55
CA LEU A 147 -15.49 -18.02 -14.28
C LEU A 147 -16.64 -18.13 -15.30
N GLY A 148 -16.62 -19.20 -16.09
CA GLY A 148 -17.66 -19.51 -17.05
C GLY A 148 -19.03 -19.78 -16.42
N LYS A 149 -20.09 -19.23 -17.01
CA LYS A 149 -21.48 -19.61 -16.74
C LYS A 149 -21.93 -20.65 -17.75
N THR A 150 -21.42 -21.88 -17.67
CA THR A 150 -21.94 -22.96 -18.53
C THR A 150 -23.04 -23.69 -17.76
N PRO A 151 -24.32 -23.60 -18.15
CA PRO A 151 -25.43 -24.16 -17.37
C PRO A 151 -25.46 -25.70 -17.26
N ALA A 152 -24.59 -26.40 -18.00
CA ALA A 152 -24.55 -27.87 -18.07
C ALA A 152 -23.20 -28.49 -17.66
N ALA A 153 -22.19 -27.68 -17.32
CA ALA A 153 -20.84 -28.16 -17.04
C ALA A 153 -20.31 -27.58 -15.72
N GLU A 154 -19.34 -28.27 -15.12
CA GLU A 154 -18.62 -27.74 -13.96
C GLU A 154 -18.01 -26.37 -14.29
N PRO A 155 -17.98 -25.44 -13.30
CA PRO A 155 -17.49 -24.09 -13.52
C PRO A 155 -16.00 -24.11 -13.87
N VAL A 156 -15.67 -23.66 -15.09
CA VAL A 156 -14.28 -23.61 -15.59
C VAL A 156 -13.73 -22.19 -15.51
N TRP A 157 -12.48 -22.08 -15.05
CA TRP A 157 -11.71 -20.83 -15.05
C TRP A 157 -11.00 -20.65 -16.40
N LEU A 158 -11.37 -19.60 -17.12
CA LEU A 158 -10.80 -19.21 -18.41
C LEU A 158 -9.78 -18.05 -18.22
N GLY A 159 -8.75 -18.00 -19.06
CA GLY A 159 -7.76 -16.91 -19.10
C GLY A 159 -8.17 -15.74 -19.98
N GLU A 160 -9.16 -15.94 -20.85
CA GLU A 160 -9.70 -14.93 -21.76
C GLU A 160 -11.22 -14.87 -21.66
N TRP A 161 -11.76 -13.67 -21.87
CA TRP A 161 -13.18 -13.41 -21.83
C TRP A 161 -13.56 -12.34 -22.84
N THR A 162 -14.60 -12.59 -23.63
CA THR A 162 -15.06 -11.68 -24.67
C THR A 162 -16.52 -11.28 -24.44
N LYS A 163 -16.93 -10.13 -24.98
CA LYS A 163 -18.30 -9.61 -24.84
C LYS A 163 -19.39 -10.60 -25.29
N GLU A 164 -19.08 -11.49 -26.24
CA GLU A 164 -20.03 -12.49 -26.76
C GLU A 164 -20.40 -13.53 -25.68
N MET A 165 -19.56 -13.70 -24.66
CA MET A 165 -19.81 -14.60 -23.53
C MET A 165 -20.65 -13.94 -22.41
N GLY A 166 -21.00 -12.66 -22.54
CA GLY A 166 -21.72 -11.88 -21.53
C GLY A 166 -20.87 -11.59 -20.29
N LEU A 167 -21.49 -11.50 -19.11
CA LEU A 167 -20.75 -11.32 -17.84
C LEU A 167 -20.28 -12.67 -17.26
N PRO A 168 -19.01 -12.78 -16.84
CA PRO A 168 -18.54 -13.93 -16.08
C PRO A 168 -19.35 -14.12 -14.79
N ALA A 169 -19.31 -15.31 -14.20
CA ALA A 169 -19.87 -15.57 -12.87
C ALA A 169 -19.04 -14.93 -11.76
N ALA A 170 -17.73 -14.93 -11.94
CA ALA A 170 -16.78 -14.31 -11.05
C ALA A 170 -15.51 -13.96 -11.83
N ILE A 171 -14.78 -12.97 -11.34
CA ILE A 171 -13.42 -12.69 -11.76
C ILE A 171 -12.51 -13.12 -10.61
N GLN A 172 -11.48 -13.88 -10.94
CA GLN A 172 -10.36 -14.13 -10.05
C GLN A 172 -9.24 -13.18 -10.42
N PHE A 173 -8.76 -12.47 -9.41
CA PHE A 173 -7.67 -11.52 -9.50
C PHE A 173 -6.55 -11.99 -8.59
N GLN A 174 -5.36 -12.19 -9.16
CA GLN A 174 -4.20 -12.64 -8.42
C GLN A 174 -3.16 -11.52 -8.37
N ILE A 175 -2.74 -11.11 -7.17
CA ILE A 175 -1.67 -10.11 -6.96
C ILE A 175 -0.56 -10.70 -6.12
N ALA A 176 0.67 -10.72 -6.64
CA ALA A 176 1.85 -11.17 -5.90
C ALA A 176 1.67 -12.52 -5.17
N GLY A 177 0.87 -13.42 -5.75
CA GLY A 177 0.56 -14.75 -5.21
C GLY A 177 -0.76 -14.85 -4.43
N ASP A 178 -1.34 -13.75 -3.96
CA ASP A 178 -2.64 -13.75 -3.28
C ASP A 178 -3.79 -13.77 -4.29
N VAL A 179 -4.85 -14.52 -4.00
CA VAL A 179 -5.94 -14.82 -4.94
C VAL A 179 -7.27 -14.33 -4.38
N ILE A 180 -7.90 -13.42 -5.11
CA ILE A 180 -9.16 -12.78 -4.74
C ILE A 180 -10.20 -13.14 -5.77
N THR A 181 -11.37 -13.59 -5.30
CA THR A 181 -12.49 -13.93 -6.18
C THR A 181 -13.61 -12.93 -5.97
N VAL A 182 -13.96 -12.20 -7.02
CA VAL A 182 -15.04 -11.21 -7.02
C VAL A 182 -16.23 -11.80 -7.78
N PRO A 183 -17.32 -12.15 -7.09
CA PRO A 183 -18.53 -12.62 -7.77
C PRO A 183 -19.19 -11.47 -8.52
N LEU A 184 -19.59 -11.74 -9.76
CA LEU A 184 -20.33 -10.82 -10.61
C LEU A 184 -21.81 -11.23 -10.59
N VAL A 185 -22.60 -10.50 -9.80
CA VAL A 185 -24.04 -10.70 -9.77
C VAL A 185 -24.62 -9.99 -10.98
N ASN A 186 -25.25 -10.74 -11.89
CA ASN A 186 -26.00 -10.15 -12.99
C ASN A 186 -27.18 -9.39 -12.37
N ARG A 187 -27.14 -8.05 -12.35
CA ARG A 187 -28.34 -7.28 -12.00
C ARG A 187 -29.31 -7.37 -13.18
N PRO A 188 -30.56 -7.81 -12.95
CA PRO A 188 -31.58 -7.90 -13.99
C PRO A 188 -31.98 -6.52 -14.52
#